data_AF-G9A1H7-F1
#
_entry.id   AF-G9A1H7-F1
#
_cell.length_a   1.000
_cell.length_b   1.000
_cell.length_c   1.000
_cell.angle_alpha   90.00
_cell.angle_beta   90.00
_cell.angle_gamma   90.00
#
_symmetry.space_group_name_H-M   'P 1'
#
loop_
_entity.id
_entity.type
_entity.pdbx_description
1 polymer ?
#
loop_
_entity_poly.entity_id
_entity_poly.type
_entity_poly.pdbx_seq_one_letter_code
_entity_poly.pdbx_strand_id
1 'polypeptide(L)'
;MRPPPFHGFPAIDRGVTAAGGAPFDAVTAMATFKDSVEAFGDAAHDELARSGDGYKAARANMARLYRQRKSEIEKMADAFSRRPWSIPDHLAMRQVADHALSTLDAIYRDMRGALDTLHKD
;
A
#
# COMPACT_ATOMS: atom_id res chain seq x y z
N MET A 1 5.53 15.34 16.63
CA MET A 1 4.67 15.53 15.44
C MET A 1 3.62 14.44 15.45
N ARG A 2 2.34 14.78 15.23
CA ARG A 2 1.22 13.84 15.25
C ARG A 2 1.17 13.14 13.87
N PRO A 3 1.04 11.81 13.80
CA PRO A 3 0.89 11.13 12.51
C PRO A 3 -0.38 11.68 11.80
N PRO A 4 -0.36 11.79 10.45
CA PRO A 4 -1.54 12.24 9.72
C PRO A 4 -2.72 11.31 10.04
N PRO A 5 -3.95 11.85 10.09
CA PRO A 5 -5.14 11.05 10.36
C PRO A 5 -5.25 9.97 9.29
N PHE A 6 -5.44 8.72 9.74
CA PHE A 6 -5.85 7.62 8.89
C PHE A 6 -7.17 8.02 8.22
N HIS A 7 -7.16 8.16 6.90
CA HIS A 7 -8.39 8.15 6.14
C HIS A 7 -9.02 6.78 6.36
N GLY A 8 -10.01 6.75 7.26
CA GLY A 8 -10.88 5.60 7.41
C GLY A 8 -11.44 5.26 6.04
N PHE A 9 -11.24 4.01 5.62
CA PHE A 9 -11.93 3.46 4.47
C PHE A 9 -13.42 3.81 4.60
N PRO A 10 -14.06 4.41 3.59
CA PRO A 10 -15.51 4.52 3.60
C PRO A 10 -16.03 3.09 3.72
N ALA A 11 -16.91 2.86 4.69
CA ALA A 11 -17.46 1.55 5.01
C ALA A 11 -17.84 0.81 3.72
N ILE A 12 -16.99 -0.15 3.32
CA ILE A 12 -17.28 -1.06 2.21
C ILE A 12 -18.17 -2.16 2.80
N ASP A 13 -19.33 -1.76 3.29
CA ASP A 13 -20.32 -2.73 3.75
C ASP A 13 -21.72 -2.23 3.44
N ARG A 14 -22.41 -3.07 2.66
CA ARG A 14 -23.82 -3.02 2.23
C ARG A 14 -24.16 -1.95 1.19
N GLY A 15 -24.88 -2.42 0.17
CA GLY A 15 -25.34 -1.61 -0.95
C GLY A 15 -26.01 -0.32 -0.49
N VAL A 16 -25.56 0.81 -1.04
CA VAL A 16 -26.22 2.09 -0.91
C VAL A 16 -26.38 2.67 -2.31
N THR A 17 -27.56 2.44 -2.88
CA THR A 17 -28.22 3.42 -3.74
C THR A 17 -28.92 4.42 -2.84
N ALA A 18 -28.30 5.58 -2.58
CA ALA A 18 -28.97 6.83 -2.23
C ALA A 18 -27.95 7.98 -2.21
N ALA A 19 -28.21 9.02 -3.02
CA ALA A 19 -27.55 10.32 -3.06
C ALA A 19 -26.08 10.38 -3.58
N GLY A 20 -25.93 10.51 -4.90
CA GLY A 20 -24.91 11.38 -5.51
C GLY A 20 -23.42 11.01 -5.41
N GLY A 21 -23.05 9.90 -4.77
CA GLY A 21 -21.68 9.38 -4.84
C GLY A 21 -21.48 8.64 -6.16
N ALA A 22 -20.51 9.07 -6.97
CA ALA A 22 -20.13 8.33 -8.17
C ALA A 22 -19.87 6.85 -7.83
N PRO A 23 -20.32 5.89 -8.65
CA PRO A 23 -20.06 4.48 -8.41
C PRO A 23 -18.55 4.26 -8.26
N PHE A 24 -18.13 3.62 -7.18
CA PHE A 24 -16.74 3.19 -6.98
C PHE A 24 -16.44 2.10 -8.01
N ASP A 25 -15.87 2.52 -9.14
CA ASP A 25 -15.59 1.68 -10.30
C ASP A 25 -14.23 0.98 -10.19
N ALA A 26 -13.99 0.05 -11.11
CA ALA A 26 -12.75 -0.73 -11.13
C ALA A 26 -11.51 0.15 -11.31
N VAL A 27 -11.61 1.27 -12.03
CA VAL A 27 -10.49 2.22 -12.23
C VAL A 27 -10.11 2.90 -10.93
N THR A 28 -11.10 3.41 -10.19
CA THR A 28 -10.89 4.03 -8.88
C THR A 28 -10.31 3.01 -7.89
N ALA A 29 -10.79 1.76 -7.93
CA ALA A 29 -10.24 0.67 -7.13
C ALA A 29 -8.79 0.32 -7.51
N MET A 30 -8.42 0.37 -8.79
CA MET A 30 -7.04 0.12 -9.22
C MET A 30 -6.09 1.22 -8.71
N ALA A 31 -6.54 2.48 -8.66
CA ALA A 31 -5.75 3.59 -8.15
C ALA A 31 -5.35 3.41 -6.68
N THR A 32 -6.19 2.79 -5.84
CA THR A 32 -5.86 2.61 -4.42
C THR A 32 -4.67 1.70 -4.16
N PHE A 33 -4.36 0.77 -5.08
CA PHE A 33 -3.12 -0.04 -4.99
C PHE A 33 -1.88 0.82 -5.18
N LYS A 34 -1.93 1.72 -6.17
CA LYS A 34 -0.84 2.67 -6.44
C LYS A 34 -0.62 3.56 -5.22
N ASP A 35 -1.67 4.14 -4.66
CA ASP A 35 -1.58 4.99 -3.47
C ASP A 35 -0.94 4.27 -2.28
N SER A 36 -1.24 2.98 -2.10
CA SER A 36 -0.65 2.16 -1.03
C SER A 36 0.86 1.94 -1.22
N VAL A 37 1.31 1.72 -2.47
CA VAL A 37 2.73 1.58 -2.81
C VAL A 37 3.47 2.90 -2.67
N GLU A 38 2.92 4.01 -3.15
CA GLU A 38 3.51 5.35 -3.00
C GLU A 38 3.65 5.72 -1.52
N ALA A 39 2.61 5.49 -0.71
CA ALA A 39 2.68 5.71 0.73
C ALA A 39 3.71 4.83 1.45
N PHE A 40 4.05 3.65 0.91
CA PHE A 40 5.17 2.87 1.42
C PHE A 40 6.51 3.49 1.03
N GLY A 41 6.67 3.89 -0.24
CA GLY A 41 7.88 4.53 -0.75
C GLY A 41 8.27 5.77 0.05
N ASP A 42 7.30 6.67 0.27
CA ASP A 42 7.50 7.89 1.06
C ASP A 42 7.91 7.57 2.49
N ALA A 43 7.20 6.65 3.16
CA ALA A 43 7.50 6.28 4.54
C ALA A 43 8.85 5.55 4.67
N ALA A 44 9.23 4.74 3.68
CA ALA A 44 10.51 4.06 3.65
C ALA A 44 11.67 5.04 3.43
N HIS A 45 11.48 6.03 2.55
CA HIS A 45 12.44 7.11 2.34
C HIS A 45 12.61 7.97 3.60
N ASP A 46 11.52 8.33 4.28
CA ASP A 46 11.59 9.05 5.56
C ASP A 46 12.35 8.27 6.64
N GLU A 47 12.19 6.94 6.67
CA GLU A 47 12.90 6.09 7.61
C GLU A 47 14.40 5.96 7.26
N LEU A 48 14.73 5.97 5.97
CA LEU A 48 16.12 6.04 5.49
C LEU A 48 16.77 7.37 5.89
N ALA A 49 16.08 8.49 5.69
CA ALA A 49 16.58 9.82 6.07
C ALA A 49 16.79 9.97 7.59
N ARG A 50 15.92 9.34 8.39
CA ARG A 50 16.01 9.34 9.86
C ARG A 50 16.93 8.25 10.42
N SER A 51 17.53 7.41 9.60
CA SER A 51 18.27 6.23 10.08
C SER A 51 19.50 6.57 10.92
N GLY A 52 20.02 7.81 10.80
CA GLY A 52 21.08 8.34 11.67
C GLY A 52 20.73 8.32 13.16
N ASP A 53 19.44 8.30 13.51
CA ASP A 53 18.95 8.19 14.89
C ASP A 53 18.96 6.74 15.43
N GLY A 54 19.25 5.75 14.58
CA GLY A 54 19.47 4.36 14.99
C GLY A 54 19.07 3.30 13.95
N TYR A 55 20.07 2.67 13.31
CA TYR A 55 19.93 1.57 12.36
C TYR A 55 18.89 0.50 12.73
N LYS A 56 18.96 -0.02 13.95
CA LYS A 56 18.10 -1.15 14.39
C LYS A 56 16.63 -0.74 14.41
N ALA A 57 16.34 0.49 14.84
CA ALA A 57 15.00 1.05 14.86
C ALA A 57 14.49 1.28 13.43
N ALA A 58 15.32 1.88 12.58
CA ALA A 58 14.99 2.12 11.17
C ALA A 58 14.64 0.82 10.43
N ARG A 59 15.47 -0.21 10.58
CA ARG A 59 15.25 -1.53 9.98
C ARG A 59 13.98 -2.21 10.48
N ALA A 60 13.69 -2.13 11.78
CA ALA A 60 12.48 -2.70 12.37
C ALA A 60 11.21 -1.98 11.89
N ASN A 61 11.25 -0.64 11.84
CA ASN A 61 10.16 0.19 11.36
C ASN A 61 9.87 -0.06 9.88
N MET A 62 10.90 -0.15 9.05
CA MET A 62 10.75 -0.44 7.62
C MET A 62 10.11 -1.81 7.38
N ALA A 63 10.55 -2.84 8.11
CA ALA A 63 9.93 -4.17 8.05
C ALA A 63 8.47 -4.16 8.52
N ARG A 64 8.14 -3.36 9.53
CA ARG A 64 6.75 -3.19 10.02
C ARG A 64 5.87 -2.52 8.97
N LEU A 65 6.34 -1.41 8.37
CA LEU A 65 5.63 -0.67 7.32
C LEU A 65 5.37 -1.56 6.11
N TYR A 66 6.37 -2.32 5.68
CA TYR A 66 6.24 -3.27 4.57
C TYR A 66 5.13 -4.31 4.82
N ARG A 67 5.16 -4.97 5.98
CA ARG A 67 4.14 -5.98 6.33
C ARG A 67 2.73 -5.39 6.40
N GLN A 68 2.62 -4.17 6.93
CA GLN A 68 1.35 -3.46 7.03
C GLN A 68 0.77 -3.19 5.64
N ARG A 69 1.57 -2.64 4.72
CA ARG A 69 1.14 -2.30 3.36
C ARG A 69 0.86 -3.54 2.51
N LYS A 70 1.65 -4.61 2.68
CA LYS A 70 1.37 -5.89 2.06
C LYS A 70 0.00 -6.44 2.47
N SER A 71 -0.28 -6.47 3.78
CA SER A 71 -1.57 -6.93 4.30
C SER A 71 -2.74 -6.06 3.81
N GLU A 72 -2.52 -4.76 3.67
CA GLU A 72 -3.52 -3.84 3.13
C GLU A 72 -3.84 -4.15 1.65
N ILE A 73 -2.81 -4.32 0.81
CA ILE A 73 -2.98 -4.70 -0.60
C ILE A 73 -3.71 -6.04 -0.73
N GLU A 74 -3.34 -7.04 0.06
CA GLU A 74 -4.01 -8.35 0.07
C GLU A 74 -5.50 -8.24 0.46
N LYS A 75 -5.82 -7.41 1.46
CA LYS A 75 -7.21 -7.15 1.86
C LYS A 75 -8.00 -6.40 0.80
N MET A 76 -7.39 -5.42 0.14
CA MET A 76 -8.01 -4.70 -0.98
C MET A 76 -8.31 -5.66 -2.14
N ALA A 77 -7.35 -6.51 -2.50
CA ALA A 77 -7.53 -7.51 -3.55
C ALA A 77 -8.67 -8.48 -3.24
N ASP A 78 -8.75 -9.01 -2.01
CA ASP A 78 -9.86 -9.87 -1.58
C ASP A 78 -11.19 -9.13 -1.61
N ALA A 79 -11.28 -7.91 -1.08
CA ALA A 79 -12.50 -7.11 -1.09
C ALA A 79 -13.00 -6.80 -2.51
N PHE A 80 -12.08 -6.46 -3.42
CA PHE A 80 -12.40 -6.13 -4.80
C PHE A 80 -12.74 -7.37 -5.64
N SER A 81 -12.19 -8.54 -5.31
CA SER A 81 -12.55 -9.80 -5.99
C SER A 81 -14.03 -10.16 -5.84
N ARG A 82 -14.70 -9.69 -4.77
CA ARG A 82 -16.12 -9.96 -4.47
C ARG A 82 -17.08 -8.97 -5.14
N ARG A 83 -16.57 -7.95 -5.82
CA ARG A 83 -17.40 -6.95 -6.51
C ARG A 83 -18.01 -7.56 -7.78
N PRO A 84 -19.24 -7.17 -8.15
CA PRO A 84 -19.89 -7.69 -9.35
C PRO A 84 -19.39 -6.95 -10.61
N TRP A 85 -18.09 -7.02 -10.89
CA TRP A 85 -17.49 -6.40 -12.07
C TRP A 85 -17.45 -7.36 -13.26
N SER A 86 -17.11 -6.81 -14.42
CA SER A 86 -16.91 -7.63 -15.61
C SER A 86 -15.66 -8.53 -15.46
N ILE A 87 -15.60 -9.63 -16.21
CA ILE A 87 -14.42 -10.51 -16.23
C ILE A 87 -13.15 -9.72 -16.62
N PRO A 88 -13.15 -8.86 -17.66
CA PRO A 88 -12.00 -8.00 -17.97
C PRO A 88 -11.55 -7.13 -16.79
N ASP A 89 -12.48 -6.54 -16.04
CA ASP A 89 -12.14 -5.71 -14.88
C ASP A 89 -11.52 -6.53 -13.75
N HIS A 90 -12.03 -7.75 -13.50
CA HIS A 90 -11.41 -8.66 -12.52
C HIS A 90 -9.99 -9.07 -12.91
N LEU A 91 -9.75 -9.32 -14.21
CA LEU A 91 -8.41 -9.65 -14.70
C LEU A 91 -7.46 -8.46 -14.56
N ALA A 92 -7.89 -7.26 -14.97
CA ALA A 92 -7.12 -6.04 -14.81
C ALA A 92 -6.83 -5.75 -13.33
N MET A 93 -7.82 -5.91 -12.46
CA MET A 93 -7.68 -5.74 -11.01
C MET A 93 -6.63 -6.67 -10.42
N ARG A 94 -6.67 -7.95 -10.80
CA ARG A 94 -5.68 -8.93 -10.35
C ARG A 94 -4.27 -8.56 -10.83
N GLN A 95 -4.12 -8.17 -12.10
CA GLN A 95 -2.83 -7.74 -12.64
C GLN A 95 -2.26 -6.54 -11.88
N VAL A 96 -3.11 -5.54 -11.57
CA VAL A 96 -2.69 -4.36 -10.80
C VAL A 96 -2.31 -4.74 -9.36
N ALA A 97 -3.08 -5.60 -8.70
CA ALA A 97 -2.76 -6.07 -7.36
C ALA A 97 -1.43 -6.85 -7.33
N ASP A 98 -1.22 -7.77 -8.28
CA ASP A 98 0.01 -8.56 -8.41
C ASP A 98 1.21 -7.63 -8.69
N HIS A 99 1.04 -6.65 -9.58
CA HIS A 99 2.07 -5.65 -9.87
C HIS A 99 2.41 -4.78 -8.65
N ALA A 100 1.40 -4.35 -7.89
CA ALA A 100 1.59 -3.56 -6.68
C ALA A 100 2.36 -4.33 -5.60
N LEU A 101 2.04 -5.62 -5.39
CA LEU A 101 2.78 -6.49 -4.48
C LEU A 101 4.25 -6.67 -4.93
N SER A 102 4.47 -6.91 -6.22
CA SER A 102 5.83 -7.04 -6.77
C SER A 102 6.63 -5.74 -6.60
N THR A 103 6.00 -4.59 -6.80
CA THR A 103 6.64 -3.28 -6.66
C THR A 103 6.96 -2.98 -5.20
N LEU A 104 6.03 -3.28 -4.29
CA LEU A 104 6.25 -3.17 -2.84
C LEU A 104 7.46 -4.01 -2.38
N ASP A 105 7.55 -5.25 -2.87
CA ASP A 105 8.67 -6.15 -2.58
C ASP A 105 10.00 -5.61 -3.09
N ALA A 106 10.02 -5.03 -4.29
CA ALA A 106 11.22 -4.41 -4.87
C ALA A 106 11.69 -3.21 -4.04
N ILE A 107 10.80 -2.26 -3.76
CA ILE A 107 11.13 -1.06 -2.96
C ILE A 107 11.67 -1.46 -1.58
N TYR A 108 11.04 -2.44 -0.92
CA TYR A 108 11.50 -2.90 0.39
C TYR A 108 12.91 -3.49 0.33
N ARG A 109 13.25 -4.28 -0.69
CA ARG A 109 14.60 -4.84 -0.86
C ARG A 109 15.63 -3.75 -1.09
N ASP A 110 15.32 -2.78 -1.95
CA ASP A 110 16.24 -1.69 -2.29
C ASP A 110 16.51 -0.80 -1.07
N MET A 111 15.45 -0.38 -0.36
CA MET A 111 15.59 0.47 0.83
C MET A 111 16.31 -0.24 1.98
N ARG A 112 16.07 -1.54 2.14
CA ARG A 112 16.83 -2.35 3.10
C ARG A 112 18.31 -2.46 2.71
N GLY A 113 18.61 -2.64 1.43
CA GLY A 113 19.99 -2.65 0.92
C GLY A 113 20.70 -1.31 1.15
N ALA A 114 19.99 -0.20 0.98
CA ALA A 114 20.50 1.14 1.27
C ALA A 114 20.79 1.33 2.77
N LEU A 115 19.86 0.94 3.65
CA LEU A 115 20.08 0.98 5.11
C LEU A 115 21.29 0.15 5.54
N ASP A 116 21.44 -1.06 4.99
CA ASP A 116 22.55 -1.96 5.31
C ASP A 116 23.89 -1.40 4.80
N THR A 117 23.90 -0.65 3.70
CA THR A 117 25.09 0.04 3.18
C THR A 117 25.47 1.24 4.05
N LEU A 118 24.51 2.09 4.42
CA LEU A 118 24.75 3.30 5.20
C LEU A 118 25.32 3.05 6.61
N HIS A 119 25.18 1.85 7.16
CA HIS A 119 25.64 1.50 8.52
C HIS A 119 26.77 0.48 8.57
N LYS A 120 27.34 0.15 7.41
CA LYS A 120 28.56 -0.69 7.33
C LYS A 120 29.85 0.11 7.44
N ASP A 121 29.76 1.44 7.39
CA ASP A 121 30.86 2.38 7.60
C ASP A 121 30.89 2.89 9.05
#